data_AF-Q7X1N5-F1
#
_entry.id   AF-Q7X1N5-F1
#
_cell.length_a   1.000
_cell.length_b   1.000
_cell.length_c   1.000
_cell.angle_alpha   90.00
_cell.angle_beta   90.00
_cell.angle_gamma   90.00
#
_symmetry.space_group_name_H-M   'P 1'
#
loop_
_entity.id
_entity.type
_entity.pdbx_description
1 polymer ?
#
loop_
_entity_poly.entity_id
_entity_poly.type
_entity_poly.pdbx_seq_one_letter_code
_entity_poly.pdbx_strand_id
1 'polypeptide(L)' 'LLVDKVKEELKIEPGENTEDMLFTLEPVSCLGSCALAPMAMVTDTAYGKLSPDKMLGLIKDLESEHLSASEPA' A
#
# COMPACT_ATOMS: atom_id res chain seq x y z
N LEU A 1 -2.28 14.17 1.29
CA LEU A 1 -1.88 13.43 0.07
C LEU A 1 -2.28 11.96 0.24
N LEU A 2 -2.19 11.13 -0.81
CA LEU A 2 -2.48 9.69 -0.70
C LEU A 2 -1.66 9.05 0.43
N VAL A 3 -0.38 9.41 0.51
CA VAL A 3 0.56 8.92 1.52
C VAL A 3 0.11 9.29 2.95
N ASP A 4 -0.35 10.52 3.21
CA ASP A 4 -0.81 10.91 4.56
C ASP A 4 -2.00 10.09 5.03
N LYS A 5 -2.98 9.83 4.15
CA LYS A 5 -4.14 8.99 4.44
C LYS A 5 -3.74 7.56 4.79
N VAL A 6 -2.80 7.01 4.04
CA VAL A 6 -2.26 5.65 4.26
C VAL A 6 -1.49 5.61 5.59
N LYS A 7 -0.68 6.62 5.89
CA LYS A 7 0.01 6.73 7.19
C LYS A 7 -0.96 6.82 8.36
N GLU A 8 -2.04 7.61 8.25
CA GLU A 8 -3.03 7.74 9.33
C GLU A 8 -3.81 6.44 9.55
N GLU A 9 -4.14 5.70 8.49
CA GLU A 9 -4.86 4.43 8.61
C GLU A 9 -3.96 3.31 9.16
N LEU A 10 -2.76 3.12 8.59
CA LEU A 10 -1.83 2.08 9.02
C LEU A 10 -1.00 2.47 10.25
N LYS A 11 -1.07 3.74 10.69
CA LYS A 11 -0.32 4.33 11.80
C LYS A 11 1.20 4.13 11.71
N ILE A 12 1.76 4.23 10.50
CA ILE A 12 3.20 4.08 10.24
C ILE A 12 3.79 5.28 9.53
N GLU A 13 5.11 5.46 9.66
CA GLU A 13 5.87 6.46 8.92
C GLU A 13 6.41 5.91 7.58
N PRO A 14 6.85 6.77 6.64
CA PRO A 14 7.36 6.32 5.37
C PRO A 14 8.79 5.80 5.55
N GLY A 15 8.98 4.52 5.29
CA GLY A 15 10.16 3.74 5.57
C GLY A 15 9.94 2.71 6.69
N GLU A 16 8.76 2.68 7.32
CA GLU A 16 8.41 1.71 8.36
C GLU A 16 7.44 0.62 7.88
N ASN A 17 7.35 -0.43 8.69
CA ASN A 17 6.43 -1.54 8.53
C ASN A 17 5.26 -1.40 9.53
N THR A 18 4.10 -1.93 9.13
CA THR A 18 2.93 -2.04 10.01
C THR A 18 3.23 -3.01 11.16
N GLU A 19 2.61 -2.79 12.32
CA GLU A 19 2.75 -3.66 13.50
C GLU A 19 2.46 -5.14 13.19
N ASP A 20 1.61 -5.43 12.21
CA ASP A 20 1.26 -6.78 11.76
C ASP A 20 2.32 -7.41 10.83
N MET A 21 3.39 -6.68 10.47
CA MET A 21 4.42 -7.08 9.49
C MET A 21 3.88 -7.42 8.09
N LEU A 22 2.61 -7.14 7.81
CA LEU A 22 1.94 -7.40 6.53
C LEU A 22 2.26 -6.34 5.47
N PHE A 23 2.41 -5.08 5.87
CA PHE A 23 2.59 -3.96 4.95
C PHE A 23 3.84 -3.17 5.30
N THR A 24 4.54 -2.70 4.26
CA THR A 24 5.71 -1.82 4.39
C THR A 24 5.46 -0.58 3.54
N LEU A 25 5.56 0.61 4.14
CA LEU A 25 5.32 1.86 3.44
C LEU A 25 6.65 2.44 2.97
N GLU A 26 7.09 2.07 1.77
CA GLU A 26 8.36 2.58 1.25
C GLU A 26 8.15 3.77 0.28
N PRO A 27 8.69 4.96 0.58
CA PRO A 27 8.57 6.12 -0.30
C PRO A 27 9.52 6.00 -1.48
N VAL A 28 9.00 5.60 -2.64
CA VAL A 28 9.78 5.54 -3.89
C VAL A 28 9.67 6.84 -4.70
N SER A 29 10.81 7.34 -5.18
CA SER A 29 10.86 8.63 -5.89
C SER A 29 10.36 8.55 -7.33
N CYS A 30 10.50 7.40 -8.00
CA CYS A 30 10.07 7.21 -9.38
C CYS A 30 9.70 5.74 -9.64
N LEU A 31 8.44 5.52 -10.03
CA LEU A 31 7.95 4.22 -10.51
C LEU A 31 7.86 4.17 -12.05
N GLY A 32 8.42 5.17 -12.74
CA GLY A 32 8.41 5.26 -14.21
C GLY A 32 7.03 5.47 -14.84
N SER A 33 5.98 5.69 -14.03
CA SER A 33 4.59 5.69 -14.47
C SER A 33 3.88 7.00 -14.10
N CYS A 34 4.52 8.13 -14.37
CA CYS A 34 4.01 9.48 -14.08
C CYS A 34 2.61 9.74 -14.69
N ALA A 35 2.24 9.04 -15.77
CA ALA A 35 0.93 9.13 -16.40
C ALA A 35 -0.22 8.53 -15.57
N LEU A 36 0.09 7.71 -14.56
CA LEU A 36 -0.88 6.98 -13.73
C LEU A 36 -0.90 7.47 -12.27
N ALA A 37 -0.22 8.59 -11.98
CA ALA A 37 -0.26 9.22 -10.67
C ALA A 37 -1.71 9.57 -10.28
N PRO A 38 -2.16 9.28 -9.04
CA PRO A 38 -1.48 8.59 -7.94
C PRO A 38 -1.42 7.07 -8.15
N MET A 39 -0.27 6.46 -7.85
CA MET A 39 -0.08 5.02 -7.93
C MET A 39 0.68 4.48 -6.71
N ALA A 40 0.47 3.21 -6.41
CA ALA A 40 1.22 2.45 -5.42
C ALA A 40 1.44 1.04 -5.95
N MET A 41 2.56 0.42 -5.58
CA MET A 41 2.77 -1.00 -5.79
C MET A 41 2.48 -1.75 -4.49
N VAL A 42 1.78 -2.88 -4.60
CA VAL A 42 1.54 -3.77 -3.46
C VAL A 42 1.93 -5.18 -3.87
N THR A 43 2.85 -5.79 -3.12
CA THR A 43 3.44 -7.14 -3.31
C THR A 43 4.20 -7.35 -4.62
N ASP A 44 3.57 -7.08 -5.75
CA ASP A 44 4.19 -6.99 -7.11
C ASP A 44 3.23 -6.33 -8.13
N THR A 45 2.02 -5.94 -7.70
CA THR A 45 0.99 -5.39 -8.57
C THR A 45 0.99 -3.87 -8.48
N ALA A 46 1.13 -3.21 -9.63
CA ALA A 46 1.02 -1.75 -9.73
C ALA A 46 -0.44 -1.32 -9.81
N TYR A 47 -0.90 -0.61 -8.78
CA TYR A 47 -2.22 0.01 -8.73
C TYR A 47 -2.10 1.49 -9.10
N GLY A 48 -2.60 1.85 -10.28
CA GLY A 48 -2.69 3.24 -10.74
C GLY A 48 -4.08 3.86 -10.51
N LYS A 49 -4.19 5.20 -10.62
CA LYS A 49 -5.44 5.95 -10.38
C LYS A 49 -6.04 5.66 -9.00
N LEU A 50 -5.18 5.55 -8.00
CA LEU A 50 -5.57 5.34 -6.61
C LEU A 50 -6.12 6.64 -6.03
N SER A 51 -7.31 6.54 -5.46
CA SER A 51 -7.86 7.55 -4.54
C SER A 51 -7.60 7.09 -3.11
N PRO A 52 -7.52 8.01 -2.13
CA PRO A 52 -7.40 7.64 -0.72
C PRO A 52 -8.45 6.60 -0.32
N ASP A 53 -9.73 6.80 -0.64
CA ASP A 53 -10.80 5.83 -0.34
C ASP A 53 -10.58 4.46 -0.98
N LYS A 54 -10.07 4.41 -2.22
CA LYS A 54 -9.76 3.15 -2.89
C LYS A 54 -8.61 2.43 -2.23
N MET A 55 -7.57 3.15 -1.82
CA MET A 55 -6.41 2.55 -1.17
C MET A 55 -6.79 1.96 0.18
N LEU A 56 -7.64 2.63 0.95
CA LEU A 56 -8.19 2.11 2.21
C LEU A 56 -8.99 0.82 2.01
N GLY A 57 -9.83 0.79 0.96
CA GLY A 57 -10.55 -0.43 0.59
C GLY A 57 -9.61 -1.56 0.19
N LEU A 58 -8.56 -1.23 -0.58
CA LEU A 58 -7.56 -2.18 -1.03
C LEU A 58 -6.76 -2.78 0.15
N ILE A 59 -6.37 -1.96 1.12
CA ILE A 59 -5.67 -2.42 2.34
C ILE A 59 -6.55 -3.42 3.10
N LYS A 60 -7.83 -3.10 3.31
CA LYS A 60 -8.76 -4.02 4.00
C LYS A 60 -9.00 -5.33 3.26
N ASP A 61 -9.10 -5.26 1.94
CA ASP A 61 -9.27 -6.44 1.09
C ASP A 61 -8.02 -7.34 1.16
N LEU A 62 -6.84 -6.72 1.09
CA LEU A 62 -5.54 -7.39 1.22
C LEU A 62 -5.31 -7.97 2.62
N GLU A 63 -5.68 -7.27 3.69
CA GLU A 63 -5.64 -7.83 5.06
C GLU A 63 -6.50 -9.11 5.15
N SER A 64 -7.68 -9.10 4.52
CA SER A 64 -8.57 -10.25 4.52
C SER A 64 -8.06 -11.40 3.64
N GLU A 65 -7.46 -11.11 2.49
CA GLU A 65 -6.90 -12.11 1.56
C GLU A 65 -5.59 -12.70 2.12
N HIS A 66 -4.72 -11.89 2.72
CA HIS A 66 -3.43 -12.34 3.24
C HIS A 66 -3.57 -13.24 4.47
N LEU A 67 -4.64 -13.08 5.26
CA LEU A 67 -4.99 -14.01 6.34
C LEU A 67 -5.22 -15.44 5.83
N SER A 68 -5.51 -15.63 4.54
CA SER A 68 -5.67 -16.94 3.90
C SER A 68 -4.45 -17.44 3.12
N ALA A 69 -3.40 -16.63 2.94
CA ALA A 69 -2.27 -16.92 2.04
C ALA A 69 -0.88 -16.87 2.71
N SER A 70 -0.81 -17.04 4.04
CA SER A 70 0.45 -17.09 4.80
C SER A 70 1.23 -18.39 4.56
N GLU A 71 1.82 -18.52 3.37
CA GLU A 71 2.97 -19.37 3.13
C GLU A 71 3.94 -18.64 2.19
N PRO A 72 4.95 -17.90 2.72
CA PRO A 72 6.00 -17.34 1.89
C PRO A 72 6.99 -18.44 1.50
N ALA A 73 7.22 -18.58 0.20
CA ALA A 73 8.44 -19.16 -0.37
C ALA A 73 9.44 -18.03 -0.66
#